data_AF-A0A1D3JDH4-F1
#
_entry.id   AF-A0A1D3JDH4-F1
#
_cell.length_a   1.000
_cell.length_b   1.000
_cell.length_c   1.000
_cell.angle_alpha   90.00
_cell.angle_beta   90.00
_cell.angle_gamma   90.00
#
_symmetry.space_group_name_H-M   'P 1'
#
loop_
_entity.id
_entity.type
_entity.pdbx_description
1 polymer ?
#
loop_
_entity_poly.entity_id
_entity_poly.type
_entity_poly.pdbx_seq_one_letter_code
_entity_poly.pdbx_strand_id
1 'polypeptide(L)'
;MQVLDKNKLPSNEYKKKLCQNYNILQLQSKTENVNGYEDFEEPVKNFYTNFITNHGNLETECKQNGPKCCRDVNYYIDLVTGIIKESKLEVSEKNQLIEYVETHLEQTVRAKNIYTCERERDLDSIRKRCILQHLYDLKEDDNFISSF
;
A
#
# COMPACT_ATOMS: atom_id res chain seq x y z
N MET A 1 -27.45 1.93 -18.82
CA MET A 1 -26.96 2.02 -17.44
C MET A 1 -25.48 2.38 -17.52
N GLN A 2 -25.08 3.56 -17.04
CA GLN A 2 -23.64 3.88 -16.98
C GLN A 2 -23.01 3.02 -15.87
N VAL A 3 -21.85 2.44 -16.16
CA VAL A 3 -21.10 1.64 -15.19
C VAL A 3 -20.16 2.56 -14.44
N LEU A 4 -20.21 2.55 -13.11
CA LEU A 4 -19.27 3.28 -12.27
C LEU A 4 -17.84 2.78 -12.53
N ASP A 5 -17.02 3.61 -13.14
CA ASP A 5 -15.61 3.32 -13.36
C ASP A 5 -14.83 3.62 -12.08
N LYS A 6 -14.47 2.57 -11.33
CA LYS A 6 -13.68 2.70 -10.09
C LYS A 6 -12.36 3.44 -10.30
N ASN A 7 -11.80 3.42 -11.51
CA ASN A 7 -10.58 4.15 -11.80
C ASN A 7 -10.79 5.67 -11.82
N LYS A 8 -12.02 6.16 -11.93
CA LYS A 8 -12.33 7.61 -11.94
C LYS A 8 -12.67 8.16 -10.55
N LEU A 9 -12.69 7.30 -9.53
CA LEU A 9 -12.90 7.71 -8.15
C LEU A 9 -11.77 8.63 -7.68
N PRO A 10 -12.07 9.83 -7.15
CA PRO A 10 -11.07 10.77 -6.62
C PRO A 10 -10.09 10.15 -5.62
N SER A 11 -10.57 9.26 -4.74
CA SER A 11 -9.77 8.58 -3.73
C SER A 11 -8.64 7.71 -4.33
N ASN A 12 -8.76 7.32 -5.61
CA ASN A 12 -7.77 6.52 -6.31
C ASN A 12 -6.67 7.34 -7.00
N GLU A 13 -6.78 8.66 -7.13
CA GLU A 13 -5.80 9.47 -7.86
C GLU A 13 -4.40 9.38 -7.22
N TYR A 14 -4.31 9.64 -5.91
CA TYR A 14 -3.06 9.57 -5.16
C TYR A 14 -2.48 8.15 -5.17
N LYS A 15 -3.33 7.15 -4.92
CA LYS A 15 -2.94 5.74 -4.86
C LYS A 15 -2.37 5.23 -6.17
N LYS A 16 -2.93 5.66 -7.30
CA LYS A 16 -2.39 5.34 -8.63
C LYS A 16 -1.00 5.89 -8.85
N LYS A 17 -0.73 7.11 -8.38
CA LYS A 17 0.62 7.71 -8.44
C LYS A 17 1.57 6.96 -7.51
N LEU A 18 1.14 6.68 -6.28
CA LEU A 18 1.94 5.97 -5.28
C LEU A 18 2.32 4.55 -5.72
N CYS A 19 1.37 3.82 -6.30
CA CYS A 19 1.57 2.46 -6.82
C CYS A 19 1.79 2.43 -8.34
N GLN A 20 2.18 3.55 -8.94
CA GLN A 20 2.44 3.59 -10.38
C GLN A 20 3.52 2.57 -10.75
N ASN A 21 3.32 1.89 -11.89
CA ASN A 21 4.19 0.81 -12.36
C ASN A 21 4.25 -0.41 -11.42
N TYR A 22 3.27 -0.54 -10.53
CA TYR A 22 3.11 -1.72 -9.71
C TYR A 22 1.65 -2.18 -9.63
N ASN A 23 1.43 -3.45 -9.93
CA ASN A 23 0.09 -4.03 -9.84
C ASN A 23 0.00 -4.94 -8.61
N ILE A 24 -0.63 -4.44 -7.54
CA ILE A 24 -0.82 -5.20 -6.31
C ILE A 24 -1.67 -6.45 -6.51
N LEU A 25 -2.55 -6.47 -7.51
CA LEU A 25 -3.34 -7.65 -7.88
C LEU A 25 -2.45 -8.77 -8.42
N GLN A 26 -1.33 -8.43 -9.07
CA GLN A 26 -0.36 -9.45 -9.50
C GLN A 26 0.30 -10.11 -8.29
N LEU A 27 0.67 -9.33 -7.26
CA LEU A 27 1.21 -9.88 -6.02
C LEU A 27 0.18 -10.77 -5.29
N GLN A 28 -1.08 -10.33 -5.23
CA GLN A 28 -2.17 -11.15 -4.70
C GLN A 28 -2.35 -12.44 -5.50
N SER A 29 -2.37 -12.40 -6.83
CA SER A 29 -2.56 -13.62 -7.63
C SER A 29 -1.47 -14.68 -7.40
N LYS A 30 -0.26 -14.24 -7.03
CA LYS A 30 0.85 -15.13 -6.68
C LYS A 30 0.62 -15.86 -5.35
N THR A 31 -0.24 -15.38 -4.44
CA THR A 31 -0.52 -16.10 -3.18
C THR A 31 -1.14 -17.47 -3.43
N GLU A 32 -1.82 -17.66 -4.55
CA GLU A 32 -2.53 -18.91 -4.88
C GLU A 32 -1.63 -19.98 -5.51
N ASN A 33 -0.59 -19.58 -6.26
CA ASN A 33 0.30 -20.47 -7.00
C ASN A 33 1.77 -20.02 -6.84
N VAL A 34 2.44 -20.50 -5.79
CA VAL A 34 3.88 -20.32 -5.58
C VAL A 34 4.63 -21.60 -5.90
N ASN A 35 5.71 -21.46 -6.67
CA ASN A 35 6.70 -22.50 -6.89
C ASN A 35 7.89 -22.38 -5.92
N GLY A 36 8.08 -21.23 -5.26
CA GLY A 36 9.07 -21.02 -4.20
C GLY A 36 9.25 -19.55 -3.78
N TYR A 37 10.20 -19.28 -2.87
CA TYR A 37 10.52 -17.95 -2.35
C TYR A 37 10.74 -16.86 -3.42
N GLU A 38 11.47 -17.21 -4.48
CA GLU A 38 11.83 -16.28 -5.57
C GLU A 38 10.59 -15.70 -6.26
N ASP A 39 9.48 -16.45 -6.31
CA ASP A 39 8.23 -15.99 -6.90
C ASP A 39 7.62 -14.78 -6.18
N PHE A 40 7.98 -14.59 -4.90
CA PHE A 40 7.55 -13.46 -4.07
C PHE A 40 8.63 -12.42 -3.85
N GLU A 41 9.88 -12.85 -3.73
CA GLU A 41 10.99 -11.94 -3.45
C GLU A 41 11.13 -10.85 -4.51
N GLU A 42 11.21 -11.24 -5.78
CA GLU A 42 11.38 -10.28 -6.88
C GLU A 42 10.19 -9.30 -6.97
N PRO A 43 8.91 -9.75 -6.95
CA PRO A 43 7.77 -8.83 -6.93
C PRO A 43 7.73 -7.89 -5.71
N VAL A 44 8.13 -8.35 -4.52
CA VAL A 44 8.17 -7.52 -3.31
C VAL A 44 9.29 -6.48 -3.41
N LYS A 45 10.46 -6.86 -3.93
CA LYS A 45 11.58 -5.90 -4.17
C LYS A 45 11.23 -4.88 -5.26
N ASN A 46 10.54 -5.31 -6.32
CA ASN A 46 10.07 -4.42 -7.38
C ASN A 46 9.00 -3.45 -6.86
N PHE A 47 8.06 -3.94 -6.03
CA PHE A 47 7.12 -3.08 -5.32
C PHE A 47 7.85 -1.98 -4.55
N TYR A 48 8.75 -2.40 -3.67
CA TYR A 48 9.53 -1.52 -2.80
C TYR A 48 10.21 -0.40 -3.58
N THR A 49 10.91 -0.77 -4.65
CA THR A 49 11.71 0.17 -5.47
C THR A 49 10.82 1.22 -6.12
N ASN A 50 9.73 0.79 -6.74
CA ASN A 50 8.76 1.70 -7.36
C ASN A 50 8.06 2.55 -6.30
N PHE A 51 7.65 1.96 -5.18
CA PHE A 51 6.91 2.64 -4.12
C PHE A 51 7.71 3.78 -3.49
N ILE A 52 8.99 3.57 -3.16
CA ILE A 52 9.85 4.63 -2.59
C ILE A 52 10.11 5.74 -3.59
N THR A 53 10.31 5.39 -4.85
CA THR A 53 10.53 6.36 -5.94
C THR A 53 9.27 7.22 -6.10
N ASN A 54 8.10 6.59 -6.22
CA ASN A 54 6.82 7.28 -6.36
C ASN A 54 6.49 8.14 -5.14
N HIS A 55 6.70 7.62 -3.93
CA HIS A 55 6.54 8.39 -2.69
C HIS A 55 7.45 9.62 -2.65
N GLY A 56 8.69 9.49 -3.13
CA GLY A 56 9.61 10.63 -3.32
C GLY A 56 9.08 11.67 -4.31
N ASN A 57 8.52 11.22 -5.44
CA ASN A 57 7.91 12.12 -6.43
C ASN A 57 6.67 12.86 -5.89
N LEU A 58 6.03 12.33 -4.84
CA LEU A 58 4.88 12.90 -4.17
C LEU A 58 5.27 13.80 -2.97
N GLU A 59 6.56 14.10 -2.77
CA GLU A 59 7.06 14.84 -1.60
C GLU A 59 6.32 16.16 -1.37
N THR A 60 6.18 17.01 -2.39
CA THR A 60 5.51 18.31 -2.27
C THR A 60 4.03 18.16 -1.90
N GLU A 61 3.33 17.21 -2.52
CA GLU A 61 1.92 16.91 -2.21
C GLU A 61 1.80 16.42 -0.77
N CYS A 62 2.71 15.56 -0.33
CA CYS A 62 2.70 15.01 1.02
C CYS A 62 3.13 15.96 2.12
N LYS A 63 3.97 16.97 1.81
CA LYS A 63 4.23 18.08 2.74
C LYS A 63 2.98 18.91 3.01
N GLN A 64 2.08 19.03 2.02
CA GLN A 64 0.82 19.74 2.15
C GLN A 64 -0.29 18.87 2.76
N ASN A 65 -0.32 17.57 2.42
CA ASN A 65 -1.36 16.61 2.79
C ASN A 65 -0.82 15.44 3.62
N GLY A 66 0.02 15.73 4.61
CA GLY A 66 0.71 14.74 5.44
C GLY A 66 -0.18 13.63 6.01
N PRO A 67 -1.35 13.94 6.62
CA PRO A 67 -2.24 12.92 7.17
C PRO A 67 -2.76 11.92 6.13
N LYS A 68 -3.11 12.39 4.93
CA LYS A 68 -3.56 11.53 3.82
C LYS A 68 -2.41 10.64 3.34
N CYS A 69 -1.23 11.22 3.10
CA CYS A 69 -0.06 10.45 2.69
C CYS A 69 0.33 9.39 3.74
N CYS A 70 0.31 9.75 5.02
CA CYS A 70 0.60 8.80 6.11
C CYS A 70 -0.36 7.61 6.09
N ARG A 71 -1.67 7.89 5.99
CA ARG A 71 -2.71 6.85 5.93
C ARG A 71 -2.53 5.94 4.72
N ASP A 72 -2.43 6.52 3.53
CA ASP A 72 -2.37 5.77 2.28
C ASP A 72 -1.06 4.93 2.21
N VAL A 73 0.07 5.50 2.62
CA VAL A 73 1.35 4.76 2.68
C VAL A 73 1.30 3.62 3.70
N ASN A 74 0.78 3.87 4.91
CA ASN A 74 0.66 2.83 5.92
C ASN A 74 -0.27 1.70 5.47
N TYR A 75 -1.38 2.04 4.82
CA TYR A 75 -2.31 1.07 4.26
C TYR A 75 -1.61 0.13 3.26
N TYR A 76 -0.82 0.66 2.33
CA TYR A 76 -0.14 -0.19 1.33
C TYR A 76 0.97 -1.07 1.92
N ILE A 77 1.74 -0.56 2.88
CA ILE A 77 2.72 -1.39 3.59
C ILE A 77 2.00 -2.51 4.37
N ASP A 78 0.87 -2.22 5.03
CA ASP A 78 0.06 -3.24 5.71
C ASP A 78 -0.52 -4.27 4.73
N LEU A 79 -1.00 -3.80 3.58
CA LEU A 79 -1.58 -4.66 2.55
C LEU A 79 -0.54 -5.64 1.99
N VAL A 80 0.67 -5.18 1.65
CA VAL A 80 1.74 -6.07 1.15
C VAL A 80 2.17 -7.07 2.21
N THR A 81 2.34 -6.63 3.47
CA THR A 81 2.62 -7.54 4.59
C THR A 81 1.51 -8.59 4.76
N GLY A 82 0.24 -8.20 4.59
CA GLY A 82 -0.91 -9.11 4.59
C GLY A 82 -0.83 -10.13 3.46
N ILE A 83 -0.54 -9.69 2.23
CA ILE A 83 -0.40 -10.57 1.07
C ILE A 83 0.71 -11.61 1.28
N ILE A 84 1.86 -11.21 1.82
CA ILE A 84 2.95 -12.14 2.16
C ILE A 84 2.50 -13.17 3.19
N LYS A 85 1.77 -12.75 4.24
CA LYS A 85 1.25 -13.66 5.27
C LYS A 85 0.28 -14.71 4.71
N GLU A 86 -0.57 -14.31 3.77
CA GLU A 86 -1.57 -15.19 3.12
C GLU A 86 -0.98 -16.06 2.01
N SER A 87 0.28 -15.84 1.58
CA SER A 87 0.95 -16.70 0.59
C SER A 87 1.10 -18.14 1.08
N LYS A 88 1.37 -19.09 0.16
CA LYS A 88 1.67 -20.49 0.54
C LYS A 88 3.16 -20.75 0.82
N LEU A 89 3.97 -19.69 0.99
CA LEU A 89 5.38 -19.82 1.36
C LEU A 89 5.56 -20.46 2.74
N GLU A 90 6.74 -21.01 3.00
CA GLU A 90 7.11 -21.49 4.32
C GLU A 90 7.15 -20.34 5.33
N VAL A 91 6.95 -20.65 6.62
CA VAL A 91 6.90 -19.61 7.67
C VAL A 91 8.19 -18.79 7.73
N SER A 92 9.35 -19.43 7.53
CA SER A 92 10.65 -18.75 7.50
C SER A 92 10.76 -17.77 6.32
N GLU A 93 10.28 -18.16 5.15
CA GLU A 93 10.28 -17.36 3.92
C GLU A 93 9.37 -16.14 4.06
N LYS A 94 8.16 -16.34 4.62
CA LYS A 94 7.24 -15.25 4.96
C LYS A 94 7.89 -14.25 5.90
N ASN A 95 8.52 -14.74 6.96
CA ASN A 95 9.18 -13.90 7.96
C ASN A 95 10.31 -13.08 7.34
N GLN A 96 11.11 -13.67 6.46
CA GLN A 96 12.19 -12.99 5.76
C GLN A 96 11.68 -11.85 4.87
N LEU A 97 10.61 -12.07 4.11
CA LEU A 97 10.01 -11.02 3.27
C LEU A 97 9.34 -9.92 4.09
N ILE A 98 8.65 -10.27 5.17
CA ILE A 98 8.04 -9.30 6.08
C ILE A 98 9.14 -8.47 6.74
N GLU A 99 10.22 -9.10 7.21
CA GLU A 99 11.37 -8.40 7.76
C GLU A 99 11.95 -7.42 6.75
N TYR A 100 12.11 -7.83 5.48
CA TYR A 100 12.57 -6.93 4.42
C TYR A 100 11.67 -5.71 4.26
N VAL A 101 10.33 -5.90 4.20
CA VAL A 101 9.37 -4.78 4.13
C VAL A 101 9.47 -3.87 5.35
N GLU A 102 9.48 -4.43 6.55
CA GLU A 102 9.42 -3.66 7.79
C GLU A 102 10.76 -2.95 8.12
N THR A 103 11.90 -3.53 7.74
CA THR A 103 13.22 -2.96 8.04
C THR A 103 13.75 -2.07 6.92
N HIS A 104 13.44 -2.36 5.66
CA HIS A 104 13.95 -1.55 4.55
C HIS A 104 12.91 -0.54 4.06
N LEU A 105 11.66 -0.96 3.79
CA LEU A 105 10.63 -0.10 3.19
C LEU A 105 10.20 0.99 4.15
N GLU A 106 9.74 0.57 5.32
CA GLU A 106 9.18 1.46 6.32
C GLU A 106 10.25 2.49 6.73
N GLN A 107 11.45 2.03 7.08
CA GLN A 107 12.55 2.92 7.48
C GLN A 107 12.94 3.91 6.38
N THR A 108 13.04 3.48 5.12
CA THR A 108 13.41 4.38 4.01
C THR A 108 12.33 5.44 3.77
N VAL A 109 11.05 5.06 3.85
CA VAL A 109 9.93 6.00 3.75
C VAL A 109 9.96 7.02 4.89
N ARG A 110 10.27 6.59 6.12
CA ARG A 110 10.34 7.49 7.31
C ARG A 110 11.56 8.38 7.32
N ALA A 111 12.72 7.88 6.91
CA ALA A 111 13.98 8.63 6.92
C ALA A 111 13.91 9.94 6.12
N LYS A 112 13.01 10.02 5.12
CA LYS A 112 12.80 11.23 4.32
C LYS A 112 12.13 12.38 5.10
N ASN A 113 11.52 12.12 6.27
CA ASN A 113 10.86 13.11 7.12
C ASN A 113 9.92 14.08 6.36
N ILE A 114 9.22 13.57 5.33
CA ILE A 114 8.34 14.37 4.47
C ILE A 114 7.12 14.88 5.26
N TYR A 115 6.64 14.08 6.21
CA TYR A 115 5.54 14.37 7.11
C TYR A 115 5.68 13.52 8.39
N THR A 116 5.09 13.97 9.49
CA THR A 116 5.01 13.17 10.72
C THR A 116 4.01 12.03 10.51
N CYS A 117 4.46 10.80 10.74
CA CYS A 117 3.63 9.61 10.60
C CYS A 117 4.11 8.52 11.54
N GLU A 118 3.17 7.94 12.26
CA GLU A 118 3.40 6.80 13.13
C GLU A 118 2.63 5.60 12.58
N ARG A 119 3.16 4.41 12.84
CA ARG A 119 2.59 3.14 12.38
C ARG A 119 2.76 2.08 13.45
N GLU A 120 1.73 1.90 14.28
CA GLU A 120 1.67 0.77 15.20
C GLU A 120 1.42 -0.54 14.44
N ARG A 121 2.14 -1.60 14.79
CA ARG A 121 2.15 -2.86 14.03
C ARG A 121 1.27 -3.96 14.61
N ASP A 122 0.59 -3.68 15.72
CA ASP A 122 -0.35 -4.63 16.31
C ASP A 122 -1.58 -4.82 15.40
N LEU A 123 -2.23 -5.97 15.57
CA LEU A 123 -3.34 -6.38 14.72
C LEU A 123 -4.53 -5.42 14.80
N ASP A 124 -4.78 -4.81 15.95
CA ASP A 124 -5.91 -3.91 16.15
C ASP A 124 -5.67 -2.59 15.39
N SER A 125 -4.47 -2.03 15.50
CA SER A 125 -4.08 -0.82 14.77
C SER A 125 -4.04 -1.03 13.25
N ILE A 126 -3.61 -2.20 12.76
CA ILE A 126 -3.70 -2.56 11.33
C ILE A 126 -5.17 -2.56 10.88
N ARG A 127 -6.06 -3.26 11.61
CA ARG A 127 -7.49 -3.36 11.26
C ARG A 127 -8.16 -1.99 11.26
N LYS A 128 -7.88 -1.16 12.26
CA LYS A 128 -8.35 0.23 12.33
C LYS A 128 -7.91 1.03 11.12
N ARG A 129 -6.63 0.94 10.71
CA ARG A 129 -6.14 1.63 9.50
C ARG A 129 -6.83 1.18 8.23
N CYS A 130 -7.05 -0.12 8.05
CA CYS A 130 -7.79 -0.62 6.87
C CYS A 130 -9.21 -0.06 6.81
N ILE A 131 -9.94 -0.06 7.94
CA ILE A 131 -11.30 0.50 8.01
C ILE A 131 -11.26 2.01 7.73
N LEU A 132 -10.36 2.73 8.38
CA LEU A 132 -10.21 4.17 8.20
C LEU A 132 -9.89 4.53 6.76
N GLN A 133 -9.01 3.78 6.09
CA GLN A 133 -8.72 3.98 4.67
C GLN A 133 -10.01 3.97 3.84
N HIS A 134 -10.84 2.94 3.98
CA HIS A 134 -12.09 2.82 3.24
C HIS A 134 -13.09 3.92 3.57
N LEU A 135 -13.17 4.36 4.83
CA LEU A 135 -14.04 5.48 5.22
C LEU A 135 -13.60 6.81 4.62
N TYR A 136 -12.28 7.07 4.58
CA TYR A 136 -11.73 8.25 3.93
C TYR A 136 -11.96 8.20 2.42
N ASP A 137 -11.76 7.05 1.78
CA ASP A 137 -12.03 6.86 0.36
C ASP A 137 -13.48 7.20 0.03
N LEU A 138 -14.43 6.63 0.79
CA LEU A 138 -15.85 6.90 0.62
C LEU A 138 -16.17 8.39 0.76
N LYS A 139 -15.57 9.06 1.75
CA LYS A 139 -15.76 10.51 1.95
C LYS A 139 -15.20 11.34 0.79
N GLU A 140 -14.05 10.96 0.24
CA GLU A 140 -13.44 11.64 -0.91
C GLU A 140 -14.24 11.40 -2.20
N ASP A 141 -14.87 10.23 -2.31
CA ASP A 141 -15.63 9.82 -3.48
C ASP A 141 -17.12 10.27 -3.44
N ASP A 142 -17.60 10.77 -2.30
CA ASP A 142 -19.02 11.05 -2.04
C ASP A 142 -19.68 11.94 -3.11
N ASN A 143 -19.03 13.05 -3.45
CA ASN A 143 -19.54 13.97 -4.48
C ASN A 143 -19.57 13.32 -5.87
N PHE A 144 -18.55 12.51 -6.19
CA PHE A 144 -18.46 11.82 -7.47
C PHE A 144 -19.55 10.74 -7.59
N ILE A 145 -19.72 9.94 -6.54
CA ILE A 145 -20.74 8.89 -6.47
C ILE A 145 -22.15 9.51 -6.53
N SER A 146 -22.39 10.59 -5.79
CA SER A 146 -23.69 11.28 -5.75
C SER A 146 -24.06 11.95 -7.08
N SER A 147 -23.09 12.19 -7.95
CA SER A 147 -23.29 12.80 -9.27
C SER A 147 -23.53 11.80 -10.41
N PHE A 148 -23.46 10.49 -10.11
CA PHE A 148 -23.56 9.38 -11.05
C PHE A 148 -24.98 8.82 -11.12
#